data_AF-A0A383F5A6-F1
#
_entry.id   AF-A0A383F5A6-F1
#
_cell.length_a   1.000
_cell.length_b   1.000
_cell.length_c   1.000
_cell.angle_alpha   90.00
_cell.angle_beta   90.00
_cell.angle_gamma   90.00
#
_symmetry.space_group_name_H-M   'P 1'
#
loop_
_entity.id
_entity.type
_entity.pdbx_description
1 polymer ?
#
loop_
_entity_poly.entity_id
_entity_poly.type
_entity_poly.pdbx_seq_one_letter_code
_entity_poly.pdbx_strand_id
1 'polypeptide(L)'
;MTDNQFLKSYLEDLSNLIKPDDDLIKSLIHIRDLLLEVKSHNKKVLIFGNGGSASIASHFSVDLTKNAKLRCLNFNEADLITCFANDFGF
;
A
#
# COMPACT_ATOMS: atom_id res chain seq x y z
N MET A 1 5.44 32.41 3.33
CA MET A 1 5.94 31.45 4.34
C MET A 1 7.43 31.28 4.10
N THR A 2 8.26 31.35 5.14
CA THR A 2 9.70 31.06 4.97
C THR A 2 9.93 29.55 4.90
N ASP A 3 11.04 29.11 4.31
CA ASP A 3 11.38 27.68 4.21
C ASP A 3 11.34 27.00 5.58
N ASN A 4 11.83 27.67 6.63
CA ASN A 4 11.78 27.16 8.00
C ASN A 4 10.34 26.99 8.51
N GLN A 5 9.45 27.96 8.25
CA GLN A 5 8.04 27.85 8.62
C GLN A 5 7.36 26.70 7.86
N PHE A 6 7.65 26.54 6.57
CA PHE A 6 7.10 25.46 5.75
C PHE A 6 7.54 24.10 6.27
N LEU A 7 8.84 23.90 6.46
CA LEU A 7 9.39 22.63 6.94
C LEU A 7 8.83 22.27 8.31
N LYS A 8 8.71 23.24 9.22
CA LYS A 8 8.12 23.01 10.54
C LYS A 8 6.66 22.57 10.42
N SER A 9 5.84 23.27 9.63
CA SER A 9 4.43 22.89 9.43
C SER A 9 4.29 21.51 8.79
N TYR A 10 5.08 21.22 7.75
CA TYR A 10 5.03 19.93 7.06
C TYR A 10 5.37 18.76 7.99
N LEU A 11 6.41 18.91 8.81
CA LEU A 11 6.81 17.86 9.76
C LEU A 11 5.82 17.70 10.91
N GLU A 12 5.19 18.79 11.37
CA GLU A 12 4.11 18.73 12.37
C GLU A 12 2.86 18.03 11.81
N ASP A 13 2.46 18.35 10.57
CA ASP A 13 1.34 17.70 9.89
C ASP A 13 1.60 16.19 9.71
N LEU A 14 2.78 15.82 9.23
CA LEU A 14 3.18 14.42 9.08
C LEU A 14 3.18 13.70 10.44
N SER A 15 3.71 14.33 11.49
CA SER A 15 3.71 13.74 12.83
C SER A 15 2.30 13.46 13.33
N ASN A 16 1.37 14.39 13.10
CA ASN A 16 -0.02 14.22 13.52
C ASN A 16 -0.72 13.08 12.77
N LEU A 17 -0.38 12.85 11.50
CA LEU A 17 -0.92 11.73 10.71
C LEU A 17 -0.35 10.36 11.13
N ILE A 18 0.88 10.32 11.64
CA ILE A 18 1.55 9.07 12.04
C ILE A 18 1.20 8.66 13.46
N LYS A 19 0.74 9.60 14.30
CA LYS A 19 0.40 9.31 15.70
C LYS A 19 -0.63 8.18 15.75
N PRO A 20 -0.38 7.14 16.56
CA PRO A 20 -1.31 6.03 16.66
C PRO A 20 -2.61 6.50 17.32
N ASP A 21 -3.72 6.09 16.74
CA ASP A 21 -5.03 6.14 17.35
C ASP A 21 -5.65 4.73 17.40
N ASP A 22 -6.65 4.56 18.26
CA ASP A 22 -7.26 3.24 18.50
C ASP A 22 -7.91 2.66 17.25
N ASP A 23 -8.44 3.48 16.35
CA ASP A 23 -9.12 3.03 15.14
C ASP A 23 -8.13 2.62 14.05
N LEU A 24 -6.99 3.32 13.94
CA LEU A 24 -5.85 2.89 13.13
C LEU A 24 -5.33 1.53 13.62
N ILE A 25 -5.11 1.36 14.92
CA ILE A 25 -4.60 0.10 15.49
C ILE A 25 -5.59 -1.05 15.23
N LYS A 26 -6.90 -0.83 15.43
CA LYS A 26 -7.94 -1.82 15.12
C LYS A 26 -7.92 -2.20 13.64
N SER A 27 -7.78 -1.22 12.75
CA SER A 27 -7.72 -1.45 11.30
C SER A 27 -6.52 -2.28 10.90
N LEU A 28 -5.34 -2.01 11.48
CA LEU A 28 -4.11 -2.78 11.23
C LEU A 28 -4.25 -4.23 11.72
N ILE A 29 -4.83 -4.43 12.90
CA ILE A 29 -5.15 -5.76 13.45
C ILE A 29 -6.10 -6.52 12.51
N HIS A 30 -7.17 -5.86 12.07
CA HIS A 30 -8.15 -6.46 11.16
C HIS A 30 -7.54 -6.89 9.83
N ILE A 31 -6.70 -6.02 9.22
CA ILE A 31 -6.01 -6.35 7.96
C ILE A 31 -5.07 -7.55 8.15
N ARG A 32 -4.29 -7.59 9.25
CA ARG A 32 -3.45 -8.75 9.55
C ARG A 32 -4.26 -10.03 9.63
N ASP A 33 -5.40 -10.01 10.32
CA ASP A 33 -6.22 -11.21 10.52
C ASP A 33 -6.81 -11.71 9.19
N LEU A 34 -7.25 -10.80 8.31
CA LEU A 34 -7.66 -11.13 6.94
C LEU A 34 -6.52 -11.74 6.11
N LEU A 35 -5.31 -11.19 6.22
CA LEU A 35 -4.14 -11.72 5.52
C LEU A 35 -3.81 -13.16 5.98
N LEU A 36 -3.90 -13.42 7.29
CA LEU A 36 -3.71 -14.77 7.84
C LEU A 36 -4.79 -15.74 7.36
N GLU A 37 -6.04 -15.29 7.28
CA GLU A 37 -7.14 -16.09 6.74
C GLU A 37 -6.93 -16.41 5.24
N VAL A 38 -6.55 -15.43 4.43
CA VAL A 38 -6.25 -15.66 2.99
C VAL A 38 -5.14 -16.70 2.83
N LYS A 39 -4.11 -16.63 3.68
CA LYS A 39 -3.02 -17.59 3.69
C LYS A 39 -3.47 -18.99 4.10
N SER A 40 -4.30 -19.12 5.14
CA SER A 40 -4.78 -20.44 5.61
C SER A 40 -5.64 -21.15 4.56
N HIS A 41 -6.34 -20.40 3.72
CA HIS A 41 -7.13 -20.93 2.61
C HIS A 41 -6.34 -21.10 1.29
N ASN A 42 -5.00 -20.98 1.32
CA ASN A 42 -4.13 -21.05 0.14
C ASN A 42 -4.55 -20.09 -1.00
N LYS A 43 -5.10 -18.93 -0.62
CA LYS A 43 -5.50 -17.86 -1.55
C LYS A 43 -4.35 -16.85 -1.70
N LYS A 44 -4.58 -15.84 -2.55
CA LYS A 44 -3.62 -14.77 -2.85
C LYS A 44 -4.22 -13.41 -2.56
N VAL A 45 -3.37 -12.46 -2.21
CA VAL A 45 -3.72 -11.03 -2.11
C VAL A 45 -3.37 -10.36 -3.43
N LEU A 46 -4.26 -9.47 -3.87
CA LEU A 46 -4.02 -8.58 -4.99
C LEU A 46 -3.97 -7.15 -4.45
N ILE A 47 -2.92 -6.41 -4.75
CA ILE A 47 -2.74 -5.02 -4.30
C ILE A 47 -2.48 -4.10 -5.48
N PHE A 48 -3.10 -2.93 -5.44
CA PHE A 48 -3.12 -1.95 -6.53
C PHE A 48 -2.90 -0.55 -5.98
N GLY A 49 -2.37 0.34 -6.81
CA GLY A 49 -2.20 1.75 -6.50
C GLY A 49 -1.85 2.54 -7.74
N ASN A 50 -1.95 3.87 -7.65
CA ASN A 50 -1.57 4.81 -8.70
C ASN A 50 -0.46 5.75 -8.18
N GLY A 51 0.36 6.30 -9.11
CA GLY A 51 1.46 7.19 -8.76
C GLY A 51 2.36 6.62 -7.66
N GLY A 52 2.58 7.37 -6.57
CA GLY A 52 3.36 6.90 -5.42
C GLY A 52 2.80 5.65 -4.74
N SER A 53 1.47 5.50 -4.71
CA SER A 53 0.83 4.30 -4.15
C SER A 53 1.07 3.05 -5.00
N ALA A 54 1.32 3.18 -6.30
CA ALA A 54 1.75 2.05 -7.13
C ALA A 54 3.11 1.51 -6.64
N SER A 55 4.06 2.40 -6.37
CA SER A 55 5.37 2.02 -5.82
C SER A 55 5.25 1.33 -4.46
N ILE A 56 4.35 1.80 -3.59
CA ILE A 56 4.06 1.17 -2.30
C ILE A 56 3.44 -0.21 -2.50
N ALA A 57 2.44 -0.35 -3.38
CA ALA A 57 1.81 -1.63 -3.68
C ALA A 57 2.82 -2.66 -4.22
N SER A 58 3.72 -2.23 -5.11
CA SER A 58 4.80 -3.07 -5.61
C SER A 58 5.73 -3.53 -4.50
N HIS A 59 6.25 -2.61 -3.67
CA HIS A 59 7.13 -2.96 -2.56
C HIS A 59 6.44 -3.89 -1.54
N PHE A 60 5.22 -3.56 -1.15
CA PHE A 60 4.44 -4.34 -0.19
C PHE A 60 4.15 -5.76 -0.69
N SER A 61 3.91 -5.94 -1.99
CA SER A 61 3.72 -7.27 -2.58
C SER A 61 4.97 -8.15 -2.46
N VAL A 62 6.16 -7.55 -2.57
CA VAL A 62 7.45 -8.22 -2.37
C VAL A 62 7.62 -8.59 -0.90
N ASP A 63 7.33 -7.67 0.03
CA ASP A 63 7.43 -7.93 1.47
C ASP A 63 6.50 -9.06 1.91
N LEU A 64 5.24 -9.05 1.48
CA LEU A 64 4.30 -10.11 1.79
C LEU A 64 4.75 -11.46 1.24
N THR A 65 5.24 -11.48 -0.01
CA THR A 65 5.67 -12.73 -0.66
C THR A 65 6.95 -13.28 -0.03
N LYS A 66 7.97 -12.44 0.13
CA LYS A 66 9.31 -12.82 0.60
C LYS A 66 9.36 -13.03 2.11
N ASN A 67 8.86 -12.06 2.87
CA ASN A 67 9.05 -12.01 4.32
C ASN A 67 7.88 -12.66 5.06
N ALA A 68 6.63 -12.34 4.69
CA ALA A 68 5.44 -12.92 5.33
C ALA A 68 5.06 -14.32 4.79
N LYS A 69 5.71 -14.76 3.71
CA LYS A 69 5.40 -16.02 3.00
C LYS A 69 3.91 -16.10 2.64
N LEU A 70 3.35 -14.99 2.18
CA LEU A 70 1.97 -14.85 1.75
C LEU A 70 1.99 -14.48 0.27
N ARG A 71 1.29 -15.23 -0.58
CA ARG A 71 1.22 -14.96 -2.01
C ARG A 71 0.51 -13.63 -2.27
N CYS A 72 1.27 -12.58 -2.59
CA CYS A 72 0.74 -11.26 -2.91
C CYS A 72 1.20 -10.83 -4.30
N LEU A 73 0.28 -10.32 -5.12
CA LEU A 73 0.57 -9.88 -6.49
C LEU A 73 0.13 -8.43 -6.66
N ASN A 74 0.91 -7.67 -7.42
CA ASN A 74 0.52 -6.38 -7.97
C ASN A 74 0.39 -6.51 -9.50
N PHE A 75 -0.10 -5.46 -10.15
CA PHE A 75 -0.22 -5.39 -11.62
C PHE A 75 0.29 -4.04 -12.14
N ASN A 76 1.44 -3.62 -11.63
CA ASN A 76 2.06 -2.34 -11.99
C ASN A 76 3.02 -2.43 -13.19
N GLU A 77 2.95 -3.52 -13.96
CA GLU A 77 3.76 -3.72 -15.16
C GLU A 77 3.30 -2.77 -16.27
N ALA A 78 4.28 -2.08 -16.88
CA ALA A 78 4.00 -0.99 -17.81
C ALA A 78 3.32 -1.48 -19.09
N ASP A 79 3.71 -2.63 -19.61
CA ASP A 79 3.10 -3.25 -20.79
C ASP A 79 1.63 -3.61 -20.55
N LEU A 80 1.32 -4.19 -19.39
CA LEU A 80 -0.04 -4.55 -19.00
C LEU A 80 -0.93 -3.30 -18.89
N ILE A 81 -0.47 -2.29 -18.17
CA ILE A 81 -1.25 -1.05 -17.95
C ILE A 81 -1.45 -0.32 -19.28
N THR A 82 -0.40 -0.12 -20.06
CA THR A 82 -0.49 0.67 -21.30
C THR A 82 -1.33 -0.01 -22.38
N CYS A 83 -1.23 -1.33 -22.52
CA CYS A 83 -2.07 -2.09 -23.44
C CYS A 83 -3.55 -2.00 -23.06
N PHE A 84 -3.88 -2.26 -21.78
CA PHE A 84 -5.27 -2.19 -21.32
C PHE A 84 -5.84 -0.77 -21.39
N ALA A 85 -5.07 0.24 -21.00
CA ALA A 85 -5.51 1.62 -21.06
C ALA A 85 -5.75 2.10 -22.50
N ASN A 86 -4.95 1.62 -23.46
CA ASN A 86 -5.14 1.94 -24.87
C ASN A 86 -6.42 1.30 -25.44
N ASP A 87 -6.66 0.03 -25.12
CA ASP A 87 -7.74 -0.74 -25.74
C ASP A 87 -9.10 -0.54 -25.06
N PHE A 88 -9.10 -0.34 -23.74
CA PHE A 88 -10.32 -0.27 -22.92
C PHE A 88 -10.53 1.07 -22.21
N GLY A 89 -9.54 1.97 -22.24
CA GLY A 89 -9.52 3.18 -21.44
C GLY A 89 -8.85 2.98 -20.08
N PHE A 90 -8.46 4.10 -19.46
CA PHE A 90 -7.86 4.15 -18.12
C PHE A 90 -8.92 4.36 -17.04
#